data_AF-A0A959H7K1-F1
#
_entry.id   AF-A0A959H7K1-F1
#
_cell.length_a   1.000
_cell.length_b   1.000
_cell.length_c   1.000
_cell.angle_alpha   90.00
_cell.angle_beta   90.00
_cell.angle_gamma   90.00
#
_symmetry.space_group_name_H-M   'P 1'
#
loop_
_entity.id
_entity.type
_entity.pdbx_description
1 polymer ?
#
loop_
_entity_poly.entity_id
_entity_poly.type
_entity_poly.pdbx_seq_one_letter_code
_entity_poly.pdbx_strand_id
1 'polypeptide(L)'
;KSFGHINYEYQLEGADRSPQLTTSRSIRYSGLKPGQYSFTIKAIDVKGNASPATAPIIFNIHPPWWKSTAGIIGWIVLAGLAIGAYYRRRIALIRKKAREKTEINKKFAELELQALQSQMNP
;
A
#
# COMPACT_ATOMS: atom_id res chain seq x y z
N LYS A 1 42.80 15.14 21.91
CA LYS A 1 42.86 16.35 21.05
C LYS A 1 41.46 16.59 20.50
N SER A 2 40.74 17.60 20.99
CA SER A 2 39.47 18.00 20.37
C SER A 2 39.83 18.68 19.05
N PHE A 3 39.51 18.04 17.93
CA PHE A 3 39.56 18.71 16.63
C PHE A 3 38.66 19.94 16.76
N GLY A 4 39.17 21.11 16.36
CA GLY A 4 38.45 22.38 16.48
C GLY A 4 37.06 22.35 15.83
N HIS A 5 36.27 23.38 16.07
CA HIS A 5 34.94 23.55 15.50
C HIS A 5 35.01 23.63 13.96
N ILE A 6 34.98 22.49 13.28
CA ILE A 6 34.90 22.40 11.82
C ILE A 6 33.43 22.58 11.43
N ASN A 7 33.18 23.50 10.51
CA ASN A 7 31.88 23.64 9.88
C ASN A 7 31.86 22.80 8.60
N TYR A 8 30.70 22.30 8.25
CA TYR A 8 30.45 21.59 7.01
C TYR A 8 29.41 22.36 6.22
N GLU A 9 29.71 22.63 4.96
CA GLU A 9 28.71 23.11 4.01
C GLU A 9 28.31 21.93 3.13
N TYR A 10 27.02 21.63 3.07
CA TYR A 10 26.48 20.53 2.29
C TYR A 10 25.26 20.98 1.49
N GLN A 11 24.98 20.25 0.42
CA GLN A 11 23.78 20.45 -0.37
C GLN A 11 23.27 19.10 -0.88
N LEU A 12 21.96 18.88 -0.75
CA LEU A 12 21.26 17.80 -1.40
C LEU A 12 20.46 18.34 -2.58
N GLU A 13 21.04 18.28 -3.78
CA GLU A 13 20.35 18.63 -5.01
C GLU A 13 19.14 17.71 -5.21
N GLY A 14 17.97 18.32 -5.49
CA GLY A 14 16.67 17.65 -5.53
C GLY A 14 15.83 17.84 -4.26
N ALA A 15 16.43 18.28 -3.15
CA ALA A 15 15.73 18.61 -1.90
C ALA A 15 15.97 20.06 -1.44
N ASP A 16 17.23 20.49 -1.45
CA ASP A 16 17.66 21.80 -0.98
C ASP A 16 17.66 22.83 -2.12
N ARG A 17 17.30 24.07 -1.80
CA ARG A 17 17.39 25.22 -2.72
C ARG A 17 18.77 25.87 -2.73
N SER A 18 19.51 25.74 -1.62
CA SER A 18 20.81 26.37 -1.41
C SER A 18 21.66 25.50 -0.47
N PRO A 19 22.99 25.67 -0.46
CA PRO A 19 23.85 25.01 0.51
C PRO A 19 23.46 25.35 1.95
N GLN A 20 23.64 24.39 2.86
CA GLN A 20 23.38 24.52 4.29
C GLN A 20 24.66 24.33 5.09
N LEU A 21 24.76 24.98 6.25
CA LEU A 21 25.90 24.87 7.16
C LEU A 21 25.54 24.05 8.39
N THR A 22 26.45 23.19 8.83
CA THR A 22 26.31 22.42 10.06
C THR A 22 27.65 22.16 10.72
N THR A 23 27.66 22.08 12.05
CA THR A 23 28.78 21.53 12.83
C THR A 23 28.61 20.04 13.12
N SER A 24 27.43 19.49 12.83
CA SER A 24 27.09 18.09 13.05
C SER A 24 27.71 17.21 11.96
N ARG A 25 28.15 16.02 12.35
CA ARG A 25 28.60 14.97 11.42
C ARG A 25 27.47 14.07 10.92
N SER A 26 26.23 14.37 11.29
CA SER A 26 25.03 13.64 10.89
C SER A 26 23.93 14.61 10.46
N ILE A 27 23.30 14.31 9.33
CA ILE A 27 22.19 15.07 8.73
C ILE A 27 21.06 14.08 8.45
N ARG A 28 19.82 14.49 8.69
CA ARG A 28 18.62 13.69 8.45
C ARG A 28 17.69 14.41 7.48
N TYR A 29 17.42 13.79 6.34
CA TYR A 29 16.35 14.21 5.44
C TYR A 29 15.13 13.31 5.60
N SER A 30 13.98 13.90 5.92
CA SER A 30 12.71 13.20 6.03
C SER A 30 11.78 13.57 4.88
N GLY A 31 10.98 12.61 4.40
CA GLY A 31 9.94 12.89 3.42
C GLY A 31 10.45 13.23 2.01
N LEU A 32 11.67 12.79 1.66
CA LEU A 32 12.17 12.90 0.29
C LEU A 32 11.22 12.19 -0.67
N LYS A 33 10.84 12.88 -1.74
CA LYS A 33 9.96 12.34 -2.77
C LYS A 33 10.73 11.34 -3.64
N PRO A 34 10.04 10.44 -4.35
CA PRO A 34 10.70 9.61 -5.35
C PRO A 34 11.40 10.46 -6.40
N GLY A 35 12.65 10.13 -6.71
CA GLY A 35 13.48 10.91 -7.62
C GLY A 35 14.98 10.69 -7.40
N GLN A 36 15.76 11.29 -8.27
CA GLN A 36 17.23 11.27 -8.22
C GLN A 36 17.75 12.43 -7.38
N TYR A 37 18.75 12.15 -6.57
CA TYR A 37 19.39 13.09 -5.66
C TYR A 37 20.90 13.04 -5.82
N SER A 38 21.54 14.20 -5.62
CA SER A 38 23.00 14.36 -5.64
C SER A 38 23.42 15.10 -4.37
N PHE A 39 24.22 14.43 -3.54
CA PHE A 39 24.71 14.99 -2.29
C PHE A 39 26.16 15.45 -2.42
N THR A 40 26.44 16.69 -2.04
CA THR A 40 27.79 17.26 -2.00
C THR A 40 28.08 17.85 -0.62
N ILE A 41 29.35 17.78 -0.19
CA ILE A 41 29.80 18.34 1.08
C ILE A 41 31.22 18.90 0.94
N LYS A 42 31.51 19.97 1.68
CA LYS A 42 32.86 20.51 1.90
C LYS A 42 33.06 20.88 3.36
N ALA A 43 34.28 20.75 3.85
CA ALA A 43 34.64 21.16 5.21
C ALA A 43 35.18 22.59 5.20
N ILE A 44 34.84 23.38 6.20
CA ILE A 44 35.32 24.74 6.42
C ILE A 44 36.04 24.75 7.78
N ASP A 45 37.34 25.01 7.75
CA ASP A 45 38.17 25.11 8.95
C ASP A 45 37.85 26.39 9.75
N VAL A 46 38.32 26.47 11.00
CA VAL A 46 38.12 27.61 11.91
C VAL A 46 38.66 28.94 11.34
N LYS A 47 39.57 28.88 10.37
CA LYS A 47 40.14 30.03 9.65
C LYS A 47 39.31 30.47 8.44
N GLY A 48 38.17 29.81 8.16
CA GLY A 48 37.32 30.09 7.00
C GLY A 48 37.80 29.43 5.69
N ASN A 49 38.87 28.63 5.73
CA ASN A 49 39.35 27.90 4.56
C ASN A 49 38.42 26.72 4.24
N ALA A 50 37.86 26.71 3.03
CA ALA A 50 37.03 25.61 2.54
C ALA A 50 37.88 24.54 1.83
N SER A 51 37.58 23.27 2.10
CA SER A 51 38.09 22.15 1.30
C SER A 51 37.46 22.17 -0.10
N PRO A 52 38.08 21.49 -1.09
CA PRO A 52 37.36 21.10 -2.30
C PRO A 52 36.08 20.36 -1.94
N ALA A 53 35.03 20.55 -2.74
CA ALA A 53 33.81 19.77 -2.63
C ALA A 53 34.11 18.30 -2.90
N THR A 54 33.46 17.40 -2.17
CA THR A 54 33.52 15.96 -2.45
C THR A 54 32.91 15.64 -3.81
N ALA A 55 33.33 14.51 -4.39
CA ALA A 55 32.58 13.93 -5.50
C ALA A 55 31.10 13.73 -5.10
N PRO A 56 30.16 14.04 -6.01
CA PRO A 56 28.74 13.95 -5.71
C PRO A 56 28.33 12.49 -5.45
N ILE A 57 27.63 12.26 -4.34
CA ILE A 57 27.03 10.97 -4.04
C ILE A 57 25.63 10.96 -4.65
N ILE A 58 25.46 10.17 -5.71
CA ILE A 58 24.21 10.08 -6.46
C ILE A 58 23.41 8.89 -5.94
N PHE A 59 22.14 9.11 -5.61
CA PHE A 59 21.21 8.05 -5.23
C PHE A 59 19.80 8.32 -5.75
N ASN A 60 19.01 7.26 -5.90
CA ASN A 60 17.65 7.33 -6.40
C ASN A 60 16.67 6.76 -5.37
N ILE A 61 15.64 7.53 -5.04
CA ILE A 61 14.54 7.08 -4.18
C ILE A 61 13.44 6.53 -5.07
N HIS A 62 13.22 5.22 -4.99
CA HIS A 62 12.15 4.58 -5.74
C HIS A 62 10.78 4.87 -5.13
N PRO A 63 9.74 5.03 -5.96
CA PRO A 63 8.37 5.11 -5.47
C PRO A 63 8.03 3.80 -4.76
N PRO A 64 7.16 3.85 -3.73
CA PRO A 64 6.85 2.64 -2.99
C PRO A 64 6.08 1.65 -3.88
N TRP A 65 6.37 0.36 -3.73
CA TRP A 65 6.02 -0.72 -4.67
C TRP A 65 4.52 -0.87 -4.95
N TRP A 66 3.65 -0.66 -3.97
CA TRP A 66 2.19 -0.62 -4.10
C TRP A 66 1.65 0.45 -5.06
N LYS A 67 2.41 1.52 -5.33
CA LYS A 67 2.06 2.55 -6.34
C LYS A 67 2.65 2.25 -7.71
N SER A 68 3.47 1.21 -7.85
CA SER A 68 3.96 0.76 -9.16
C SER A 68 2.81 0.23 -10.01
N THR A 69 2.99 0.18 -11.32
CA THR A 69 2.03 -0.42 -12.26
C THR A 69 1.64 -1.85 -11.86
N ALA A 70 2.61 -2.64 -11.39
CA ALA A 70 2.37 -3.99 -10.89
C ALA A 70 1.49 -3.99 -9.62
N GLY A 71 1.72 -3.04 -8.71
CA GLY A 71 0.90 -2.85 -7.51
C GLY A 71 -0.55 -2.50 -7.83
N ILE A 72 -0.76 -1.58 -8.78
CA ILE A 72 -2.10 -1.20 -9.25
C ILE A 72 -2.82 -2.38 -9.90
N ILE A 73 -2.14 -3.14 -10.77
CA ILE A 73 -2.69 -4.36 -11.37
C ILE A 73 -3.07 -5.38 -10.28
N GLY A 74 -2.21 -5.56 -9.27
CA GLY A 74 -2.48 -6.43 -8.13
C GLY A 74 -3.77 -6.05 -7.39
N TRP A 75 -4.00 -4.74 -7.16
CA TRP A 75 -5.24 -4.25 -6.56
C TRP A 75 -6.49 -4.52 -7.42
N ILE A 76 -6.39 -4.33 -8.73
CA ILE A 76 -7.49 -4.62 -9.66
C ILE A 76 -7.85 -6.11 -9.62
N VAL A 77 -6.84 -6.99 -9.66
CA VAL A 77 -7.05 -8.44 -9.56
C VAL A 77 -7.69 -8.82 -8.23
N LEU A 78 -7.18 -8.28 -7.12
CA LEU A 78 -7.72 -8.54 -5.80
C LEU A 78 -9.19 -8.09 -5.68
N ALA A 79 -9.52 -6.91 -6.21
CA ALA A 79 -10.88 -6.40 -6.25
C ALA A 79 -11.79 -7.31 -7.11
N GLY A 80 -11.33 -7.75 -8.28
CA GLY A 80 -12.05 -8.68 -9.13
C GLY A 80 -12.33 -10.03 -8.44
N LEU A 81 -11.34 -10.58 -7.74
CA LEU A 81 -11.50 -11.81 -6.95
C LEU A 81 -12.49 -11.64 -5.80
N ALA A 82 -12.44 -10.52 -5.08
CA ALA A 82 -13.35 -10.20 -3.99
C ALA A 82 -14.80 -10.10 -4.49
N ILE A 83 -15.01 -9.37 -5.59
CA ILE A 83 -16.31 -9.24 -6.26
C ILE A 83 -16.81 -10.61 -6.72
N GLY A 84 -15.98 -11.39 -7.42
CA GLY A 84 -16.33 -12.73 -7.89
C GLY A 84 -16.66 -13.70 -6.75
N ALA A 85 -15.92 -13.65 -5.64
CA ALA A 85 -16.22 -14.43 -4.44
C ALA A 85 -17.54 -14.01 -3.79
N TYR A 86 -17.80 -12.70 -3.70
CA TYR A 86 -19.05 -12.17 -3.19
C TYR A 86 -20.26 -12.64 -4.02
N TYR A 87 -20.22 -12.51 -5.34
CA TYR A 87 -21.30 -12.97 -6.22
C TYR A 87 -21.51 -14.48 -6.13
N ARG A 88 -20.45 -15.29 -6.11
CA ARG A 88 -20.55 -16.75 -5.92
C ARG A 88 -21.25 -17.09 -4.61
N ARG A 89 -20.86 -16.46 -3.50
CA ARG A 89 -21.51 -16.65 -2.19
C ARG A 89 -22.98 -16.23 -2.24
N ARG A 90 -23.29 -15.08 -2.84
CA ARG A 90 -24.66 -14.56 -2.94
C ARG A 90 -25.57 -15.51 -3.71
N ILE A 91 -25.11 -16.02 -4.86
CA ILE A 91 -25.86 -16.97 -5.68
C ILE A 91 -26.05 -18.30 -4.94
N ALA A 92 -25.01 -18.80 -4.26
CA ALA A 92 -25.11 -20.03 -3.46
C ALA A 92 -26.18 -19.91 -2.36
N LEU A 93 -26.23 -18.77 -1.66
CA LEU A 93 -27.25 -18.50 -0.64
C LEU A 93 -28.66 -18.44 -1.21
N ILE A 94 -28.85 -17.79 -2.37
CA ILE A 94 -30.16 -17.70 -3.03
C ILE A 94 -30.62 -19.09 -3.47
N ARG A 95 -29.74 -19.88 -4.08
CA ARG A 95 -30.05 -21.26 -4.49
C ARG A 95 -30.39 -22.16 -3.31
N LYS A 96 -29.69 -22.01 -2.18
CA LYS A 96 -30.00 -22.76 -0.95
C LYS A 96 -31.43 -22.45 -0.47
N LYS A 97 -31.78 -21.16 -0.35
CA LYS A 97 -33.14 -20.75 0.05
C LYS A 97 -34.22 -21.20 -0.92
N ALA A 98 -33.93 -21.19 -2.23
CA ALA A 98 -34.87 -21.67 -3.25
C ALA A 98 -35.14 -23.17 -3.09
N ARG A 99 -34.11 -23.98 -2.83
CA ARG A 99 -34.24 -25.42 -2.58
C ARG A 99 -35.07 -25.73 -1.33
N GLU A 100 -34.78 -25.03 -0.23
CA GLU A 100 -35.54 -25.16 1.02
C GLU A 100 -37.04 -24.84 0.79
N LYS A 101 -37.35 -23.78 0.04
CA LYS A 101 -38.74 -23.44 -0.32
C LYS A 101 -39.41 -24.53 -1.16
N THR A 102 -38.72 -25.09 -2.16
CA THR A 102 -39.29 -26.16 -2.98
C THR A 102 -39.50 -27.45 -2.19
N GLU A 103 -38.64 -27.77 -1.22
CA GLU A 103 -38.82 -28.92 -0.34
C GLU A 103 -40.01 -28.74 0.60
N ILE A 104 -40.16 -27.54 1.19
CA ILE A 104 -41.32 -27.22 2.04
C ILE A 104 -42.62 -27.31 1.24
N ASN A 105 -42.67 -26.73 0.04
CA ASN A 105 -43.86 -26.78 -0.81
C ASN A 105 -44.24 -28.21 -1.21
N LYS A 106 -43.26 -29.07 -1.50
CA LYS A 106 -43.51 -30.49 -1.80
C LYS A 106 -44.13 -31.23 -0.61
N LYS A 107 -43.57 -31.05 0.60
CA LYS A 107 -44.12 -31.64 1.82
C LYS A 107 -45.54 -31.15 2.10
N PHE A 108 -45.80 -29.86 1.87
CA PHE A 108 -47.14 -29.30 2.05
C PHE A 108 -48.15 -29.93 1.10
N ALA A 109 -47.81 -30.04 -0.19
CA ALA A 109 -48.66 -30.71 -1.19
C ALA A 109 -48.91 -32.20 -0.86
N GLU A 110 -47.91 -32.90 -0.33
CA GLU A 110 -48.07 -34.30 0.10
C GLU A 110 -49.00 -34.45 1.30
N LEU A 111 -48.90 -33.55 2.29
CA LEU A 111 -49.80 -33.52 3.45
C LEU A 111 -51.23 -33.19 3.05
N GLU A 112 -51.45 -32.27 2.10
CA GLU A 112 -52.78 -31.98 1.56
C GLU A 112 -53.41 -33.21 0.89
N LEU A 113 -52.65 -33.94 0.08
CA LEU A 113 -53.12 -35.18 -0.55
C LEU A 113 -53.47 -36.25 0.50
N GLN A 114 -52.63 -36.45 1.51
CA GLN A 114 -52.91 -37.39 2.60
C GLN A 114 -54.17 -37.00 3.37
N ALA A 115 -54.36 -35.71 3.68
CA ALA A 115 -55.55 -35.23 4.37
C ALA A 115 -56.82 -35.47 3.55
N LEU A 116 -56.80 -35.18 2.25
CA LEU A 116 -57.92 -35.45 1.34
C LEU A 116 -58.25 -36.95 1.26
N GLN A 117 -57.23 -37.81 1.16
CA GLN A 117 -57.42 -39.27 1.14
C GLN A 117 -58.02 -39.78 2.47
N SER A 118 -57.59 -39.24 3.61
CA SER A 118 -58.12 -39.63 4.92
C SER A 118 -59.58 -39.23 5.12
N GLN A 119 -60.03 -38.11 4.53
CA GLN A 119 -61.43 -37.69 4.55
C GLN A 119 -62.33 -38.58 3.67
N MET A 120 -61.77 -39.23 2.65
CA MET A 120 -62.49 -40.10 1.73
C MET A 120 -62.58 -41.57 2.18
N ASN A 121 -61.98 -41.94 3.32
CA ASN A 121 -61.97 -43.30 3.83
C ASN A 121 -62.89 -43.40 5.08
N PRO A 122 -64.20 -43.67 4.90
CA PRO A 122 -65.17 -43.79 5.99
C PRO A 122 -64.96 -45.03 6.86
#